data_AF-A0AAJ2TYD9-F1
#
_entry.id   AF-A0AAJ2TYD9-F1
#
_cell.length_a   1.000
_cell.length_b   1.000
_cell.length_c   1.000
_cell.angle_alpha   90.00
_cell.angle_beta   90.00
_cell.angle_gamma   90.00
#
_symmetry.space_group_name_H-M   'P 1'
#
loop_
_entity.id
_entity.type
_entity.pdbx_description
1 polymer ?
#
loop_
_entity_poly.entity_id
_entity_poly.type
_entity_poly.pdbx_seq_one_letter_code
_entity_poly.pdbx_strand_id
1 'polypeptide(L)'
;MNLPLHFGLLGTLEAGAIALLVGLLVYFLWSRLCRLLHWSMGHAIGWACVISVVASAGIDAWKLFYMGIVRLESPLYARLFLSTIHDPNELGSRVVLEIAGALAGVALGWVMFSSRSSAQTAN
;
A
#
# COMPACT_ATOMS: atom_id res chain seq x y z
N MET A 1 -2.23 -15.05 7.88
CA MET A 1 -2.61 -15.94 6.77
C MET A 1 -1.54 -15.80 5.69
N ASN A 2 -0.76 -16.85 5.44
CA ASN A 2 0.34 -16.88 4.47
C ASN A 2 -0.21 -17.20 3.08
N LEU A 3 -0.15 -16.24 2.15
CA LEU A 3 -0.23 -16.52 0.72
C LEU A 3 1.20 -16.77 0.21
N PRO A 4 1.45 -17.80 -0.63
CA PRO A 4 2.75 -18.02 -1.23
C PRO A 4 2.92 -17.03 -2.39
N LEU A 5 3.60 -15.90 -2.16
CA LEU A 5 4.07 -15.03 -3.23
C LEU A 5 5.34 -15.60 -3.86
N HIS A 6 5.49 -15.41 -5.17
CA HIS A 6 6.69 -15.83 -5.89
C HIS A 6 7.93 -15.01 -5.46
N PHE A 7 9.12 -15.61 -5.52
CA PHE A 7 10.38 -15.01 -5.05
C PHE A 7 10.88 -13.88 -5.99
N GLY A 8 11.63 -12.92 -5.43
CA GLY A 8 12.29 -11.82 -6.16
C GLY A 8 11.36 -10.70 -6.66
N LEU A 9 11.76 -10.02 -7.75
CA LEU A 9 11.03 -8.90 -8.37
C LEU A 9 9.55 -9.21 -8.66
N LEU A 10 9.21 -10.46 -8.97
CA LEU A 10 7.84 -10.85 -9.24
C LEU A 10 6.96 -10.74 -7.98
N GLY A 11 7.45 -11.16 -6.83
CA GLY A 11 6.72 -11.04 -5.56
C GLY A 11 6.52 -9.59 -5.14
N THR A 12 7.49 -8.72 -5.39
CA THR A 12 7.35 -7.30 -5.07
C THR A 12 6.39 -6.58 -6.02
N LEU A 13 6.33 -7.00 -7.29
CA LEU A 13 5.30 -6.55 -8.23
C LEU A 13 3.90 -7.08 -7.88
N GLU A 14 3.77 -8.35 -7.49
CA GLU A 14 2.50 -8.93 -7.01
C GLU A 14 1.98 -8.17 -5.79
N ALA A 15 2.86 -7.89 -4.81
CA ALA A 15 2.52 -7.09 -3.64
C ALA A 15 2.09 -5.66 -4.00
N GLY A 16 2.82 -5.00 -4.90
CA GLY A 16 2.44 -3.68 -5.42
C GLY A 16 1.08 -3.70 -6.15
N ALA A 17 0.80 -4.74 -6.93
CA ALA A 17 -0.47 -4.90 -7.63
C ALA A 17 -1.64 -5.12 -6.66
N ILE A 18 -1.43 -5.93 -5.61
CA ILE A 18 -2.41 -6.09 -4.52
C ILE A 18 -2.65 -4.75 -3.83
N ALA A 19 -1.59 -4.01 -3.50
CA ALA A 19 -1.70 -2.71 -2.87
C ALA A 19 -2.46 -1.70 -3.75
N LEU A 20 -2.27 -1.76 -5.07
CA LEU A 20 -3.05 -0.98 -6.03
C LEU A 20 -4.54 -1.31 -5.96
N LEU A 21 -4.91 -2.59 -5.94
CA LEU A 21 -6.31 -3.01 -5.78
C LEU A 21 -6.89 -2.54 -4.43
N VAL A 22 -6.10 -2.63 -3.35
CA VAL A 22 -6.49 -2.12 -2.03
C VAL A 22 -6.74 -0.61 -2.08
N GLY A 23 -5.84 0.18 -2.68
CA GLY A 23 -6.00 1.63 -2.81
C GLY A 23 -7.26 2.02 -3.60
N LEU A 24 -7.52 1.31 -4.69
CA LEU A 24 -8.71 1.51 -5.51
C LEU A 24 -9.99 1.19 -4.75
N LEU A 25 -10.02 0.07 -4.02
CA LEU A 25 -11.16 -0.34 -3.21
C LEU A 25 -11.42 0.62 -2.05
N VAL A 26 -10.36 1.02 -1.34
CA VAL A 26 -10.42 1.99 -0.24
C VAL A 26 -10.99 3.31 -0.73
N TYR A 27 -10.47 3.85 -1.84
CA TYR A 27 -11.01 5.10 -2.41
C TYR A 27 -12.48 4.96 -2.81
N PHE A 28 -12.86 3.85 -3.43
CA PHE A 28 -14.25 3.61 -3.83
C PHE A 28 -15.21 3.61 -2.64
N LEU A 29 -14.88 2.90 -1.57
CA LEU A 29 -15.71 2.81 -0.37
C LEU A 29 -15.72 4.14 0.39
N TRP A 30 -14.55 4.76 0.55
CA TRP A 30 -14.40 6.02 1.27
C TRP A 30 -15.09 7.18 0.56
N SER A 31 -14.95 7.27 -0.77
CA SER A 31 -15.64 8.30 -1.55
C SER A 31 -17.16 8.18 -1.50
N ARG A 32 -17.70 6.96 -1.40
CA ARG A 32 -19.14 6.75 -1.15
C ARG A 32 -19.55 7.31 0.20
N LEU A 33 -18.79 7.02 1.25
CA LEU A 33 -19.06 7.52 2.60
C LEU A 33 -18.95 9.06 2.67
N CYS A 34 -17.90 9.64 2.09
CA CYS A 34 -17.74 11.10 2.03
C CYS A 34 -18.88 11.79 1.28
N ARG A 35 -19.41 11.17 0.22
CA ARG A 35 -20.60 11.70 -0.48
C ARG A 35 -21.84 11.68 0.40
N LEU A 36 -22.05 10.62 1.20
CA LEU A 36 -23.16 10.55 2.16
C LEU A 36 -23.04 11.60 3.26
N LEU A 37 -21.81 11.94 3.66
CA LEU A 37 -21.53 12.91 4.72
C LEU A 37 -21.31 14.35 4.19
N HIS A 38 -21.47 14.60 2.89
CA HIS A 38 -21.21 15.88 2.23
C HIS A 38 -19.81 16.47 2.47
N TRP A 39 -18.80 15.61 2.60
CA TRP A 39 -17.41 16.04 2.82
C TRP A 39 -16.74 16.49 1.52
N SER A 40 -15.76 17.40 1.65
CA SER A 40 -15.02 17.92 0.51
C SER A 40 -14.14 16.86 -0.17
N MET A 41 -13.88 17.04 -1.46
CA MET A 41 -13.08 16.10 -2.26
C MET A 41 -11.67 15.89 -1.70
N GLY A 42 -11.08 16.91 -1.06
CA GLY A 42 -9.78 16.81 -0.39
C GLY A 42 -9.77 15.78 0.75
N HIS A 43 -10.86 15.68 1.54
CA HIS A 43 -10.99 14.66 2.59
C HIS A 43 -11.15 13.25 2.00
N ALA A 44 -11.82 13.14 0.85
CA ALA A 44 -12.00 11.85 0.18
C ALA A 44 -10.66 11.30 -0.33
N ILE A 45 -9.83 12.13 -0.98
CA ILE A 45 -8.53 11.69 -1.51
C ILE A 45 -7.53 11.53 -0.37
N GLY A 46 -7.42 12.52 0.52
CA GLY A 46 -6.41 12.55 1.59
C GLY A 46 -6.51 11.36 2.53
N TRP A 47 -7.70 11.10 3.08
CA TRP A 47 -7.90 9.96 3.98
C TRP A 47 -7.84 8.63 3.25
N ALA A 48 -8.27 8.55 1.98
CA ALA A 48 -8.11 7.33 1.21
C ALA A 48 -6.63 6.95 1.02
N CYS A 49 -5.74 7.92 0.77
CA CYS A 49 -4.29 7.68 0.68
C CYS A 49 -3.71 7.17 2.01
N VAL A 50 -4.09 7.78 3.13
CA VAL A 50 -3.59 7.36 4.45
C VAL A 50 -4.08 5.94 4.78
N ILE A 51 -5.38 5.69 4.62
CA ILE A 51 -5.98 4.39 4.92
C ILE A 51 -5.39 3.30 4.01
N SER A 52 -5.22 3.58 2.72
CA SER A 52 -4.70 2.60 1.76
C SER A 52 -3.27 2.20 2.09
N VAL A 53 -2.38 3.17 2.34
CA VAL A 53 -0.97 2.92 2.68
C VAL A 53 -0.84 2.15 3.99
N VAL A 54 -1.61 2.54 5.02
CA VAL A 54 -1.59 1.82 6.31
C VAL A 54 -2.09 0.38 6.14
N ALA A 55 -3.14 0.17 5.35
CA ALA A 55 -3.72 -1.14 5.13
C ALA A 55 -2.84 -2.08 4.29
N SER A 56 -2.12 -1.55 3.29
CA SER A 56 -1.28 -2.37 2.39
C SER A 56 0.15 -2.54 2.90
N ALA A 57 0.84 -1.43 3.22
CA ALA A 57 2.26 -1.40 3.49
C ALA A 57 2.59 -1.29 4.99
N GLY A 58 1.59 -1.08 5.86
CA GLY A 58 1.82 -0.78 7.28
C GLY A 58 2.58 -1.87 8.03
N ILE A 59 2.26 -3.14 7.77
CA ILE A 59 2.94 -4.28 8.41
C ILE A 59 4.38 -4.42 7.91
N ASP A 60 4.59 -4.31 6.61
CA ASP A 60 5.91 -4.48 5.99
C ASP A 60 6.81 -3.28 6.32
N ALA A 61 6.25 -2.07 6.40
CA ALA A 61 6.95 -0.87 6.88
C ALA A 61 7.33 -1.00 8.37
N TRP A 62 6.45 -1.55 9.21
CA TRP A 62 6.76 -1.81 10.63
C TRP A 62 7.89 -2.82 10.79
N LYS A 63 7.88 -3.89 9.98
CA LYS A 63 8.95 -4.89 9.93
C LYS A 63 10.28 -4.26 9.49
N LEU A 64 10.25 -3.43 8.45
CA LEU A 64 11.41 -2.72 7.93
C LEU A 64 11.99 -1.76 8.98
N PHE A 65 11.13 -1.01 9.66
CA PHE A 65 11.50 -0.10 10.75
C PHE A 65 12.16 -0.84 11.92
N TYR A 66 11.57 -1.95 12.36
CA TYR A 66 12.12 -2.78 13.43
C TYR A 66 13.50 -3.32 13.06
N MET A 67 13.68 -3.78 11.81
CA MET A 67 14.99 -4.19 11.31
C MET A 67 16.00 -3.03 11.22
N GLY A 68 15.56 -1.81 10.93
CA GLY A 68 16.45 -0.63 10.87
C GLY A 68 16.92 -0.15 12.24
N ILE A 69 16.05 -0.20 13.26
CA ILE A 69 16.35 0.32 14.61
C ILE A 69 16.97 -0.74 15.54
N VAL A 70 16.47 -1.97 15.54
CA VAL A 70 16.87 -2.98 16.54
C VAL A 70 18.15 -3.72 16.13
N ARG A 71 18.63 -3.54 14.88
CA ARG A 71 19.61 -4.46 14.26
C ARG A 71 21.02 -3.88 14.07
N LEU A 72 21.48 -2.97 14.94
CA LEU A 72 22.83 -2.39 14.84
C LEU A 72 23.77 -2.61 16.05
N GLU A 73 23.39 -3.39 17.07
CA GLU A 73 24.25 -3.57 18.26
C GLU A 73 25.12 -4.85 18.23
N SER A 74 24.90 -5.82 17.33
CA SER A 74 25.86 -6.94 17.21
C SER A 74 25.96 -7.62 15.83
N PRO A 75 27.19 -7.87 15.35
CA PRO A 75 27.45 -8.52 14.06
C PRO A 75 27.04 -10.00 14.02
N LEU A 76 26.79 -10.62 15.17
CA LEU A 76 26.40 -12.03 15.30
C LEU A 76 24.90 -12.23 14.97
N TYR A 77 24.04 -11.31 15.41
CA TYR A 77 22.62 -11.28 15.02
C TYR A 77 22.41 -10.84 13.56
N ALA A 78 23.29 -9.98 13.02
CA ALA A 78 23.27 -9.65 11.60
C ALA A 78 23.46 -10.89 10.71
N ARG A 79 24.41 -11.77 11.07
CA ARG A 79 24.70 -13.03 10.35
C ARG A 79 23.64 -14.11 10.56
N LEU A 80 23.16 -14.31 11.79
CA LEU A 80 22.07 -15.27 12.11
C LEU A 80 20.75 -14.91 11.43
N PHE A 81 20.48 -13.62 11.24
CA PHE A 81 19.26 -13.16 10.60
C PHE A 81 19.44 -13.08 9.07
N LEU A 82 20.67 -12.90 8.56
CA LEU A 82 21.02 -13.13 7.14
C LEU A 82 20.91 -14.60 6.73
N SER A 83 21.20 -15.56 7.63
CA SER A 83 21.03 -16.99 7.36
C SER A 83 19.60 -17.50 7.53
N THR A 84 18.74 -16.75 8.23
CA THR A 84 17.33 -17.10 8.46
C THR A 84 16.40 -16.43 7.43
N ILE A 85 16.88 -15.42 6.70
CA ILE A 85 16.15 -14.79 5.60
C ILE A 85 16.53 -15.44 4.27
N HIS A 86 15.53 -16.00 3.60
CA HIS A 86 15.53 -16.16 2.15
C HIS A 86 15.12 -14.80 1.55
N ASP A 87 16.06 -14.09 0.90
CA ASP A 87 15.98 -12.72 0.32
C ASP A 87 15.72 -11.51 1.25
N PRO A 88 16.77 -10.98 1.95
CA PRO A 88 16.70 -9.77 2.77
C PRO A 88 16.56 -8.46 1.98
N ASN A 89 16.93 -8.45 0.69
CA ASN A 89 17.02 -7.24 -0.12
C ASN A 89 15.68 -6.76 -0.68
N GLU A 90 14.66 -7.62 -0.69
CA GLU A 90 13.37 -7.30 -1.32
C GLU A 90 12.35 -6.67 -0.35
N LEU A 91 12.57 -6.69 0.98
CA LEU A 91 11.61 -6.09 1.92
C LEU A 91 11.46 -4.58 1.72
N GLY A 92 12.59 -3.88 1.49
CA GLY A 92 12.57 -2.44 1.22
C GLY A 92 11.89 -2.11 -0.12
N SER A 93 12.22 -2.83 -1.19
CA SER A 93 11.59 -2.64 -2.50
C SER A 93 10.10 -2.98 -2.47
N ARG A 94 9.70 -4.00 -1.70
CA ARG A 94 8.31 -4.38 -1.48
C ARG A 94 7.50 -3.25 -0.84
N VAL A 95 7.99 -2.68 0.26
CA VAL A 95 7.32 -1.56 0.94
C VAL A 95 7.16 -0.36 -0.02
N VAL A 96 8.20 -0.04 -0.80
CA VAL A 96 8.13 1.05 -1.79
C VAL A 96 7.07 0.76 -2.87
N LEU A 97 7.03 -0.46 -3.41
CA LEU A 97 6.05 -0.86 -4.41
C LEU A 97 4.62 -0.95 -3.84
N GLU A 98 4.44 -1.37 -2.60
CA GLU A 98 3.15 -1.39 -1.91
C GLU A 98 2.63 0.04 -1.67
N ILE A 99 3.49 0.98 -1.27
CA ILE A 99 3.12 2.39 -1.13
C ILE A 99 2.78 2.99 -2.51
N ALA A 100 3.65 2.80 -3.50
CA ALA A 100 3.43 3.32 -4.85
C ALA A 100 2.14 2.74 -5.47
N GLY A 101 1.92 1.44 -5.31
CA GLY A 101 0.71 0.73 -5.72
C GLY A 101 -0.52 1.31 -5.05
N ALA A 102 -0.53 1.42 -3.71
CA ALA A 102 -1.66 1.97 -2.96
C ALA A 102 -2.04 3.39 -3.38
N LEU A 103 -1.05 4.27 -3.58
CA LEU A 103 -1.28 5.64 -4.05
C LEU A 103 -1.79 5.67 -5.49
N ALA A 104 -1.19 4.85 -6.39
CA ALA A 104 -1.66 4.72 -7.77
C ALA A 104 -3.09 4.19 -7.83
N GLY A 105 -3.45 3.24 -6.98
CA GLY A 105 -4.81 2.70 -6.84
C GLY A 105 -5.82 3.75 -6.42
N VAL A 106 -5.48 4.59 -5.45
CA VAL A 106 -6.33 5.72 -5.02
C VAL A 106 -6.49 6.74 -6.16
N ALA A 107 -5.40 7.09 -6.85
CA ALA A 107 -5.43 8.01 -7.99
C ALA A 107 -6.31 7.48 -9.14
N LEU A 108 -6.16 6.19 -9.49
CA LEU A 108 -6.99 5.52 -10.50
C LEU A 108 -8.47 5.51 -10.07
N GLY A 109 -8.75 5.17 -8.82
CA GLY A 109 -10.10 5.23 -8.26
C GLY A 109 -10.68 6.63 -8.41
N TRP A 110 -9.93 7.67 -8.06
CA TRP A 110 -10.36 9.05 -8.23
C TRP A 110 -10.68 9.38 -9.69
N VAL A 111 -9.81 9.07 -10.65
CA VAL A 111 -10.06 9.34 -12.08
C VAL A 111 -11.30 8.60 -12.60
N MET A 112 -11.47 7.32 -12.23
CA MET A 112 -12.61 6.52 -12.68
C MET A 112 -13.96 6.93 -12.09
N PHE A 113 -13.97 7.43 -10.85
CA PHE A 113 -15.21 7.80 -10.16
C PHE A 113 -15.52 9.30 -10.24
N SER A 114 -14.53 10.16 -10.45
CA SER A 114 -14.75 11.60 -10.72
C SER A 114 -15.35 11.82 -12.11
N SER A 115 -14.86 11.11 -13.13
CA SER A 115 -15.41 11.17 -14.50
C SER A 115 -16.89 10.76 -14.59
N ARG A 116 -17.33 9.78 -13.79
CA ARG A 116 -18.75 9.39 -13.69
C ARG A 116 -19.62 10.46 -13.06
N SER A 117 -19.09 11.22 -12.10
CA SER A 117 -19.83 12.32 -11.48
C SER A 117 -20.07 13.46 -12.48
N SER A 118 -19.13 13.72 -13.39
CA SER A 118 -19.30 14.73 -14.44
C SER A 118 -20.30 14.29 -15.52
N ALA A 119 -20.30 13.01 -15.88
CA ALA A 119 -21.25 12.46 -16.86
C ALA A 119 -22.70 12.44 -16.36
N GLN A 120 -22.92 12.28 -15.05
CA GLN A 120 -24.26 12.23 -14.46
C GLN A 120 -24.92 13.61 -14.34
N THR A 121 -24.15 14.70 -14.33
CA THR A 121 -24.66 16.09 -14.29
C THR A 121 -24.99 16.62 -15.69
N ALA A 122 -24.59 15.92 -16.76
CA ALA A 122 -24.76 16.36 -18.15
C ALA A 122 -26.00 15.74 -18.85
N ASN A 123 -26.80 14.95 -18.14
CA ASN A 123 -28.10 14.42 -18.59
C ASN A 123 -29.23 15.03 -17.74
#